data_AF-A0AA42YQX6-F1
#
_entry.id   AF-A0AA42YQX6-F1
#
_cell.length_a   1.000
_cell.length_b   1.000
_cell.length_c   1.000
_cell.angle_alpha   90.00
_cell.angle_beta   90.00
_cell.angle_gamma   90.00
#
_symmetry.space_group_name_H-M   'P 1'
#
loop_
_entity.id
_entity.type
_entity.pdbx_description
1 polymer ?
#
loop_
_entity_poly.entity_id
_entity_poly.type
_entity_poly.pdbx_seq_one_letter_code
_entity_poly.pdbx_strand_id
1 'polypeptide(L)' 'MTPKRISLIIIAILFAVFILQNAQVVEVRFLFWGTEASRAIVLLVTFFLGLVSGWLSGWKQKKPAEDKPKPNMS' A
#
# COMPACT_ATOMS: atom_id res chain seq x y z
N MET A 1 -6.71 -26.69 10.82
CA MET A 1 -6.11 -25.35 10.88
C MET A 1 -7.14 -24.34 10.39
N THR A 2 -7.28 -23.18 11.04
CA THR A 2 -8.23 -22.16 10.57
C THR A 2 -7.72 -21.50 9.28
N PRO A 3 -8.59 -21.16 8.31
CA PRO A 3 -8.17 -20.53 7.05
C PRO A 3 -7.32 -19.28 7.26
N LYS A 4 -7.65 -18.47 8.28
CA LYS A 4 -6.89 -17.27 8.68
C LYS A 4 -5.42 -17.58 8.98
N ARG A 5 -5.14 -18.70 9.66
CA ARG A 5 -3.76 -19.09 10.03
C ARG A 5 -2.97 -19.52 8.79
N ILE A 6 -3.61 -20.24 7.87
CA ILE A 6 -2.99 -20.64 6.60
C ILE A 6 -2.66 -19.40 5.78
N SER A 7 -3.59 -18.46 5.65
CA SER A 7 -3.35 -17.19 4.95
C SER A 7 -2.17 -16.41 5.54
N LEU A 8 -2.05 -16.32 6.87
CA LEU A 8 -0.93 -15.65 7.52
C LEU A 8 0.42 -16.32 7.20
N ILE A 9 0.47 -17.66 7.21
CA ILE A 9 1.69 -18.41 6.86
C ILE A 9 2.06 -18.15 5.39
N ILE A 10 1.09 -18.20 4.48
CA ILE A 10 1.32 -17.92 3.05
C ILE A 10 1.86 -16.51 2.87
N ILE A 11 1.24 -15.50 3.50
CA ILE A 11 1.68 -14.10 3.41
C ILE A 11 3.11 -13.96 3.97
N ALA A 12 3.43 -14.61 5.10
CA ALA A 12 4.76 -14.57 5.68
C ALA A 12 5.83 -15.18 4.74
N ILE A 13 5.52 -16.32 4.11
CA ILE A 13 6.43 -16.96 3.14
C ILE A 13 6.63 -16.06 1.93
N LEU A 14 5.56 -15.51 1.36
CA LEU A 14 5.64 -14.60 0.22
C LEU A 14 6.45 -13.35 0.55
N PHE A 15 6.28 -12.81 1.75
CA PHE A 15 7.04 -11.65 2.21
C PHE A 15 8.53 -11.97 2.37
N ALA A 16 8.87 -13.13 2.93
CA ALA A 16 10.26 -13.58 3.04
C ALA A 16 10.91 -13.76 1.66
N VAL A 17 10.20 -14.39 0.72
CA VAL A 17 10.65 -14.57 -0.67
C VAL A 17 10.84 -13.21 -1.35
N PHE A 18 9.91 -12.27 -1.16
CA PHE A 18 10.02 -10.91 -1.67
C PHE A 18 11.30 -10.23 -1.17
N ILE A 19 11.60 -10.30 0.13
CA ILE A 19 12.81 -9.71 0.69
C ILE A 19 14.06 -10.35 0.07
N LEU A 20 14.13 -11.68 0.04
CA LEU A 20 15.31 -12.40 -0.47
C LEU A 20 15.56 -12.10 -1.96
N GLN A 21 14.52 -12.11 -2.78
CA GLN A 21 14.65 -11.80 -4.22
C GLN A 21 15.01 -10.32 -4.47
N ASN A 22 14.64 -9.43 -3.54
CA ASN A 22 14.89 -7.99 -3.66
C ASN A 22 15.99 -7.49 -2.71
N ALA A 23 16.85 -8.38 -2.21
CA ALA A 23 17.94 -8.03 -1.30
C ALA A 23 19.10 -7.31 -2.02
N GLN A 24 19.20 -7.44 -3.34
CA GLN A 24 20.26 -6.80 -4.12
C GLN A 24 20.21 -5.27 -3.97
N VAL A 25 21.38 -4.68 -3.71
CA VAL A 25 21.57 -3.22 -3.67
C VAL A 25 21.50 -2.64 -5.07
N VAL A 26 20.78 -1.54 -5.22
CA VAL A 26 20.65 -0.76 -6.45
C VAL A 26 20.95 0.71 -6.17
N GLU A 27 21.49 1.38 -7.17
CA GLU A 27 21.61 2.83 -7.18
C GLU A 27 20.25 3.45 -7.51
N VAL A 28 19.82 4.40 -6.68
CA VAL A 28 18.64 5.23 -6.88
C VAL A 28 19.11 6.65 -7.16
N ARG A 29 18.85 7.15 -8.37
CA ARG A 29 19.10 8.54 -8.75
C ARG A 29 17.78 9.29 -8.76
N PHE A 30 17.67 10.32 -7.94
CA PHE A 30 16.48 11.18 -7.89
C PHE A 30 16.89 12.63 -8.08
N LEU A 31 16.40 13.27 -9.14
CA LEU A 31 16.75 14.66 -9.51
C LEU A 31 18.28 14.89 -9.51
N PHE A 32 18.83 15.48 -8.44
CA PHE A 32 20.25 15.85 -8.31
C PHE A 32 21.01 15.04 -7.25
N TRP A 33 20.39 14.05 -6.61
CA TRP A 33 21.03 13.21 -5.60
C TRP A 33 20.93 11.73 -5.96
N GLY A 34 21.91 10.96 -5.48
CA GLY A 34 22.01 9.52 -5.65
C GLY A 34 22.22 8.85 -4.31
N THR A 35 21.61 7.68 -4.11
CA THR A 35 21.82 6.84 -2.92
C THR A 35 21.75 5.37 -3.31
N GLU A 36 22.39 4.51 -2.52
CA GLU A 36 22.28 3.06 -2.68
C GLU A 36 21.35 2.48 -1.61
N ALA A 37 20.48 1.55 -2.02
CA ALA A 37 19.59 0.84 -1.12
C ALA A 37 19.23 -0.53 -1.70
N SER A 38 18.77 -1.47 -0.86
CA SER A 38 18.21 -2.72 -1.38
C SER A 38 16.95 -2.44 -2.20
N ARG A 39 16.73 -3.19 -3.29
CA ARG A 39 15.50 -3.08 -4.09
C ARG A 39 14.25 -3.20 -3.24
N ALA A 40 14.28 -4.06 -2.22
CA ALA A 40 13.17 -4.24 -1.29
C ALA A 40 12.79 -2.92 -0.58
N ILE A 41 13.77 -2.17 -0.08
CA ILE A 41 13.55 -0.86 0.54
C ILE A 41 12.98 0.13 -0.48
N VAL A 42 13.57 0.19 -1.67
CA VAL A 42 13.12 1.09 -2.75
C VAL A 42 11.66 0.83 -3.11
N LEU A 43 11.29 -0.44 -3.29
CA LEU A 43 9.91 -0.83 -3.61
C LEU A 43 8.94 -0.51 -2.47
N LEU A 44 9.29 -0.81 -1.22
CA LEU A 44 8.44 -0.51 -0.06
C LEU A 44 8.22 0.99 0.10
N VAL A 45 9.29 1.80 0.04
CA VAL A 45 9.19 3.26 0.17
C VAL A 45 8.33 3.84 -0.96
N THR A 46 8.56 3.39 -2.21
CA THR A 46 7.77 3.85 -3.37
C THR A 46 6.29 3.50 -3.21
N PHE A 47 5.99 2.29 -2.75
CA PHE A 47 4.62 1.85 -2.47
C PHE A 47 3.95 2.72 -1.40
N PHE A 48 4.62 2.96 -0.27
CA PHE A 48 4.07 3.81 0.80
C PHE A 48 3.89 5.27 0.35
N LEU A 49 4.82 5.83 -0.42
CA LEU A 49 4.65 7.16 -1.01
C LEU A 49 3.41 7.22 -1.92
N GLY A 50 3.16 6.17 -2.71
CA GLY A 50 1.94 6.03 -3.50
C GLY A 50 0.67 6.00 -2.65
N LEU A 51 0.65 5.20 -1.57
CA LEU A 51 -0.48 5.13 -0.63
C LEU A 51 -0.74 6.48 0.04
N VAL A 52 0.30 7.14 0.55
CA VAL A 52 0.18 8.47 1.18
C VAL A 52 -0.34 9.49 0.17
N SER A 53 0.21 9.51 -1.05
CA SER A 53 -0.23 10.42 -2.11
C SER A 53 -1.71 10.19 -2.47
N GLY A 54 -2.12 8.93 -2.63
CA GLY A 54 -3.51 8.56 -2.91
C GLY A 54 -4.45 8.94 -1.77
N TRP A 55 -4.05 8.69 -0.52
CA TRP A 55 -4.84 9.05 0.66
C TRP A 55 -5.03 10.56 0.80
N LEU A 56 -3.97 11.34 0.59
CA LEU A 56 -4.03 12.81 0.59
C LEU A 56 -4.95 13.35 -0.52
N SER A 57 -4.97 12.70 -1.69
CA SER A 57 -5.89 13.05 -2.79
C SER A 57 -7.35 12.74 -2.44
N GLY A 58 -7.61 11.55 -1.86
CA GLY A 58 -8.95 11.12 -1.46
C GLY A 58 -9.54 11.88 -0.27
N TRP A 59 -8.72 12.51 0.57
CA TRP A 59 -9.19 13.33 1.70
C TRP A 59 -10.06 14.52 1.24
N LYS A 60 -9.87 15.01 0.01
CA LYS A 60 -10.70 16.09 -0.54
C LYS A 60 -12.10 15.61 -1.00
N GLN A 61 -12.37 14.31 -1.01
CA GLN A 61 -13.67 13.75 -1.40
C GLN A 61 -14.48 13.32 -0.17
N LYS A 62 -14.95 14.29 0.62
CA LYS A 62 -16.19 14.14 1.38
C LYS A 62 -17.24 15.06 0.75
N LYS A 63 -18.18 14.49 0.00
CA LYS A 63 -19.50 15.11 -0.15
C LYS A 63 -20.42 14.50 0.93
N PRO A 64 -20.86 15.27 1.93
CA PRO A 64 -21.91 14.87 2.87
C PRO A 64 -23.28 14.71 2.18
N ALA A 65 -24.16 14.00 2.86
CA ALA A 65 -25.36 13.33 2.35
C ALA A 65 -26.62 14.21 2.16
N GLU A 66 -27.48 13.81 1.21
CA GLU A 66 -28.95 14.02 1.18
C GLU A 66 -29.50 13.18 -0.01
N ASP A 67 -30.62 12.47 0.03
CA ASP A 67 -31.82 12.52 0.86
C ASP A 67 -32.44 11.11 0.91
N LYS A 68 -32.81 10.60 2.09
CA LYS A 68 -33.58 9.35 2.18
C LYS A 68 -35.05 9.73 2.00
N PRO A 69 -35.77 9.22 0.97
CA PRO A 69 -37.18 9.48 0.86
C PRO A 69 -37.90 8.93 2.09
N LYS A 70 -38.62 9.80 2.81
CA LYS A 70 -39.52 9.39 3.90
C LYS A 70 -40.52 8.37 3.34
N PRO A 71 -40.82 7.29 4.08
CA PRO A 71 -41.75 6.28 3.59
C PRO A 71 -43.13 6.89 3.45
N ASN A 72 -43.71 6.77 2.26
CA ASN A 72 -45.11 7.04 1.99
C ASN A 72 -45.96 6.16 2.94
N MET A 73 -46.62 6.79 3.93
CA MET A 73 -47.82 6.23 4.56
C MET A 73 -49.02 6.67 3.71
N SER A 74 -49.52 5.73 2.91
CA SER A 74 -50.85 5.77 2.29
C SER A 74 -51.55 4.46 2.57
#